data_AF-A0A352WLZ8-F1
#
_entry.id   AF-A0A352WLZ8-F1
#
_cell.length_a   1.000
_cell.length_b   1.000
_cell.length_c   1.000
_cell.angle_alpha   90.00
_cell.angle_beta   90.00
_cell.angle_gamma   90.00
#
_symmetry.space_group_name_H-M   'P 1'
#
loop_
_entity.id
_entity.type
_entity.pdbx_description
1 polymer ?
#
loop_
_entity_poly.entity_id
_entity_poly.type
_entity_poly.pdbx_seq_one_letter_code
_entity_poly.pdbx_strand_id
1 'polypeptide(L)' 'TNGAVQLTTNDSFARAEWSLLNGLGQLVAAGQLNGTVNVLDFSNQAVGQYMLQLRNETDAQTVKLIIE' A
#
# COMPACT_ATOMS: atom_id res chain seq x y z
N THR A 1 -4.28 -12.72 6.43
CA THR A 1 -5.20 -12.46 5.28
C THR A 1 -4.64 -13.20 4.07
N ASN A 2 -5.38 -13.45 3.00
CA ASN A 2 -4.82 -14.12 1.80
C ASN A 2 -3.96 -13.16 0.94
N GLY A 3 -3.34 -12.13 1.56
CA GLY A 3 -2.57 -11.08 0.88
C GLY A 3 -3.39 -9.95 0.24
N ALA A 4 -4.70 -10.11 0.03
CA ALA A 4 -5.54 -9.02 -0.48
C ALA A 4 -5.84 -7.97 0.59
N VAL A 5 -5.61 -6.70 0.26
CA VAL A 5 -5.88 -5.53 1.11
C VAL A 5 -6.79 -4.57 0.33
N GLN A 6 -7.95 -4.23 0.91
CA GLN A 6 -8.78 -3.15 0.38
C GLN A 6 -8.32 -1.82 0.97
N LEU A 7 -8.04 -0.87 0.09
CA LEU A 7 -7.77 0.52 0.44
C LEU A 7 -8.97 1.38 0.07
N THR A 8 -9.50 2.09 1.07
CA THR A 8 -10.48 3.14 0.87
C THR A 8 -9.81 4.47 1.18
N THR A 9 -9.78 5.39 0.21
CA THR A 9 -9.19 6.72 0.31
C THR A 9 -10.25 7.80 0.08
N ASN A 10 -9.90 9.05 0.41
CA ASN A 10 -10.68 10.22 -0.02
C ASN A 10 -10.22 10.67 -1.42
N ASP A 11 -10.91 11.66 -1.99
CA ASP A 11 -10.64 12.14 -3.36
C ASP A 11 -9.22 12.68 -3.55
N SER A 12 -8.59 13.25 -2.52
CA SER A 12 -7.21 13.77 -2.62
C SER A 12 -6.16 12.67 -2.80
N PHE A 13 -6.49 11.42 -2.49
CA PHE A 13 -5.63 10.26 -2.70
C PHE A 13 -6.14 9.31 -3.80
N ALA A 14 -7.21 9.66 -4.52
CA ALA A 14 -7.80 8.78 -5.54
C ALA A 14 -6.84 8.42 -6.69
N ARG A 15 -5.75 9.18 -6.88
CA ARG A 15 -4.70 8.94 -7.88
C ARG A 15 -3.30 8.91 -7.27
N ALA A 16 -3.21 8.72 -5.96
CA ALA A 16 -1.93 8.68 -5.26
C ALA A 16 -1.07 7.50 -5.73
N GLU A 17 0.23 7.69 -5.70
CA GLU A 17 1.19 6.60 -5.80
C GLU A 17 1.18 5.80 -4.50
N TRP A 18 1.37 4.49 -4.59
CA TRP A 18 1.56 3.64 -3.42
C TRP A 18 2.86 2.84 -3.53
N SER A 19 3.47 2.57 -2.39
CA SER A 19 4.66 1.73 -2.27
C SER A 19 4.57 0.82 -1.05
N LEU A 20 5.03 -0.41 -1.21
CA LEU A 20 5.16 -1.38 -0.13
C LEU A 20 6.64 -1.59 0.18
N LEU A 21 7.01 -1.34 1.43
CA LEU A 21 8.37 -1.53 1.96
C LEU A 21 8.37 -2.72 2.92
N ASN A 22 9.38 -3.58 2.85
CA ASN A 22 9.57 -4.65 3.84
C ASN A 22 10.14 -4.12 5.17
N GLY A 23 10.29 -4.99 6.17
CA GLY A 23 10.82 -4.64 7.50
C GLY A 23 12.25 -4.08 7.51
N LEU A 24 12.99 -4.18 6.40
CA LEU A 24 14.31 -3.57 6.20
C LEU A 24 14.24 -2.20 5.50
N GLY A 25 13.04 -1.72 5.15
CA GLY A 25 12.84 -0.49 4.38
C GLY A 25 13.09 -0.64 2.89
N GLN A 26 13.17 -1.87 2.35
CA GLN A 26 13.36 -2.10 0.92
C GLN A 26 12.02 -2.10 0.18
N LEU A 27 11.97 -1.43 -0.97
CA LEU A 27 10.80 -1.43 -1.85
C LEU A 27 10.58 -2.82 -2.46
N VAL A 28 9.39 -3.39 -2.26
CA VAL A 28 9.02 -4.72 -2.76
C VAL A 28 7.85 -4.68 -3.75
N ALA A 29 7.01 -3.65 -3.72
CA ALA A 29 5.95 -3.42 -4.69
C ALA A 29 5.59 -1.93 -4.75
N ALA A 30 5.07 -1.46 -5.89
CA ALA A 30 4.58 -0.10 -6.06
C ALA A 30 3.54 -0.02 -7.18
N GLY A 31 2.78 1.08 -7.21
CA GLY A 31 1.83 1.37 -8.27
C GLY A 31 1.11 2.70 -8.05
N GLN A 32 -0.01 2.88 -8.74
CA GLN A 32 -0.87 4.04 -8.61
C GLN A 32 -2.31 3.59 -8.31
N LEU A 33 -3.01 4.34 -7.47
CA LEU A 33 -4.44 4.14 -7.21
C LEU A 33 -5.28 4.60 -8.40
N ASN A 34 -6.41 3.93 -8.62
CA ASN A 34 -7.36 4.28 -9.69
C ASN A 34 -8.77 4.46 -9.11
N GLY A 35 -8.94 5.52 -8.32
CA GLY A 35 -10.18 5.83 -7.62
C GLY A 35 -10.03 5.72 -6.11
N THR A 36 -11.14 5.91 -5.40
CA THR A 36 -11.19 5.94 -3.94
C THR A 36 -11.28 4.56 -3.29
N VAL A 37 -11.53 3.49 -4.06
CA VAL A 37 -11.54 2.12 -3.56
C VAL A 37 -10.66 1.26 -4.46
N ASN A 38 -9.67 0.61 -3.89
CA ASN A 38 -8.73 -0.25 -4.62
C ASN A 38 -8.49 -1.53 -3.83
N VAL A 39 -8.22 -2.62 -4.53
CA VAL A 39 -7.74 -3.87 -3.93
C VAL A 39 -6.30 -4.06 -4.37
N LEU A 40 -5.38 -4.11 -3.41
CA LEU A 40 -3.99 -4.46 -3.64
C LEU A 40 -3.79 -5.92 -3.25
N ASP A 41 -3.15 -6.69 -4.12
CA ASP A 41 -2.87 -8.11 -3.90
C ASP A 41 -1.40 -8.31 -3.51
N PHE A 42 -1.17 -8.69 -2.27
CA PHE A 42 0.14 -9.03 -1.70
C PHE A 42 0.27 -10.53 -1.40
N SER A 43 -0.53 -11.39 -2.03
CA SER A 43 -0.49 -12.85 -1.84
C SER A 43 0.87 -13.48 -2.14
N ASN A 44 1.66 -12.85 -3.01
CA ASN A 44 3.02 -13.29 -3.36
C ASN A 44 4.12 -12.72 -2.45
N GLN A 45 3.78 -11.91 -1.46
CA GLN A 45 4.75 -11.37 -0.52
C GLN A 45 5.05 -12.36 0.61
N ALA A 46 6.30 -12.40 1.07
CA ALA A 46 6.68 -13.25 2.19
C ALA A 46 5.96 -12.81 3.48
N VAL A 47 5.71 -13.75 4.38
CA VAL A 47 5.19 -13.47 5.73
C VAL A 47 6.11 -12.49 6.44
N GLY A 48 5.55 -11.46 7.08
CA GLY A 48 6.34 -10.45 7.78
C GLY A 48 5.66 -9.10 7.95
N GLN A 49 6.43 -8.15 8.48
CA GLN A 49 6.01 -6.77 8.68
C GLN A 49 6.37 -5.91 7.47
N TYR A 50 5.43 -5.08 7.06
CA TYR A 50 5.57 -4.17 5.93
C TYR A 50 5.06 -2.77 6.28
N MET A 51 5.49 -1.79 5.50
CA MET A 51 4.98 -0.43 5.51
C MET A 51 4.38 -0.13 4.14
N LEU A 52 3.08 0.14 4.11
CA LEU A 52 2.38 0.64 2.94
C LEU A 52 2.34 2.16 3.01
N GLN A 53 2.94 2.82 2.02
CA GLN A 53 2.93 4.27 1.88
C GLN A 53 2.03 4.67 0.73
N LEU A 54 1.27 5.75 0.92
CA LEU A 54 0.53 6.44 -0.12
C LEU A 54 1.06 7.87 -0.22
N ARG A 55 1.29 8.37 -1.44
CA ARG A 55 1.79 9.73 -1.68
C ARG A 55 0.98 10.40 -2.78
N ASN A 56 0.49 11.60 -2.51
CA ASN A 56 -0.03 12.51 -3.54
C ASN A 56 0.91 13.72 -3.66
N GLU A 57 0.50 14.76 -4.39
CA GLU A 57 1.32 15.95 -4.64
C GLU A 57 1.69 16.73 -3.38
N THR A 58 0.90 16.61 -2.30
CA THR A 58 0.99 17.49 -1.13
C THR A 58 1.25 16.75 0.18
N ASP A 59 0.97 15.45 0.24
CA ASP A 59 0.92 14.67 1.48
C ASP A 59 1.36 13.21 1.28
N ALA A 60 1.82 12.59 2.37
CA ALA A 60 2.21 11.20 2.43
C ALA A 60 1.61 10.53 3.68
N GLN A 61 0.90 9.43 3.46
CA GLN A 61 0.31 8.59 4.51
C GLN A 61 1.05 7.26 4.58
N THR A 62 1.22 6.72 5.78
CA THR A 62 1.91 5.43 5.96
C THR A 62 1.18 4.56 6.97
N VAL A 63 0.99 3.29 6.63
CA VAL A 63 0.30 2.29 7.44
C VAL A 63 1.18 1.05 7.58
N LYS A 64 1.26 0.50 8.79
CA LYS A 64 1.92 -0.77 9.05
C LYS A 64 0.99 -1.92 8.69
N LEU A 65 1.50 -2.87 7.91
CA LEU A 65 0.82 -4.11 7.55
C LEU A 65 1.59 -5.31 8.13
N ILE A 66 0.84 -6.34 8.52
CA ILE A 66 1.39 -7.65 8.89
C ILE A 66 0.75 -8.66 7.95
N ILE A 67 1.59 -9.37 7.19
CA ILE A 67 1.18 -10.51 6.36
C ILE A 67 1.53 -11.76 7.14
N GLU A 68 0.54 -12.62 7.36
CA GLU A 68 0.60 -13.87 8.15
C GLU A 68 0.37 -15.09 7.27
#